data_AF-A0A1B4V7F8-F1
#
_entry.id   AF-A0A1B4V7F8-F1
#
_cell.length_a   1.000
_cell.length_b   1.000
_cell.length_c   1.000
_cell.angle_alpha   90.00
_cell.angle_beta   90.00
_cell.angle_gamma   90.00
#
_symmetry.space_group_name_H-M   'P 1'
#
loop_
_entity.id
_entity.type
_entity.pdbx_description
1 polymer ?
#
loop_
_entity_poly.entity_id
_entity_poly.type
_entity_poly.pdbx_seq_one_letter_code
_entity_poly.pdbx_strand_id
1 'polypeptide(L)' 'MARDTKKEELLTLSQAAESYGYSGDYLRRLAEKGRLKARKLGRNWLTTSEDVETFIQSRERRGVYKKSVRKPRK' A
#
# COMPACT_ATOMS: atom_id res chain seq x y z
N MET A 1 27.33 -4.36 11.24
CA MET A 1 26.51 -5.22 10.34
C MET A 1 25.99 -4.33 9.24
N ALA A 2 26.71 -4.28 8.12
CA ALA A 2 26.30 -3.50 6.96
C ALA A 2 25.46 -4.39 6.05
N ARG A 3 24.22 -3.95 5.79
CA ARG A 3 23.37 -4.33 4.67
C ARG A 3 22.46 -3.13 4.45
N ASP A 4 22.23 -2.61 3.28
CA ASP A 4 22.95 -2.62 2.02
C ASP A 4 22.41 -1.34 1.37
N THR A 5 23.19 -0.70 0.52
CA THR A 5 22.80 0.48 -0.25
C THR A 5 21.34 0.42 -0.71
N LYS A 6 20.55 1.48 -0.39
CA LYS A 6 19.20 1.75 -0.90
C LYS A 6 19.17 1.65 -2.43
N LYS A 7 19.10 0.44 -2.96
CA LYS A 7 18.58 0.21 -4.29
C LYS A 7 17.08 0.25 -4.10
N GLU A 8 16.43 1.09 -4.89
CA GLU A 8 15.01 1.08 -5.12
C GLU A 8 14.65 -0.29 -5.70
N GLU A 9 14.60 -1.32 -4.85
CA GLU A 9 14.27 -2.67 -5.27
C GLU A 9 12.81 -2.64 -5.70
N LEU A 10 12.64 -2.66 -7.02
CA LEU A 10 11.35 -2.79 -7.66
C LEU A 10 10.81 -4.17 -7.32
N LEU A 11 9.89 -4.20 -6.36
CA LEU A 11 9.16 -5.39 -5.96
C LEU A 11 8.00 -5.61 -6.92
N THR A 12 7.72 -6.87 -7.22
CA THR A 12 6.44 -7.22 -7.85
C THR A 12 5.29 -6.96 -6.88
N LEU A 13 4.09 -6.70 -7.41
CA LEU A 13 2.91 -6.56 -6.57
C LEU A 13 2.65 -7.79 -5.71
N SER A 14 3.01 -8.99 -6.17
CA SER A 14 2.88 -10.22 -5.40
C SER A 14 3.82 -10.23 -4.19
N GLN A 15 5.07 -9.82 -4.36
CA GLN A 15 6.03 -9.70 -3.25
C GLN A 15 5.59 -8.61 -2.26
N ALA A 16 5.19 -7.45 -2.75
CA ALA A 16 4.67 -6.39 -1.88
C ALA A 16 3.39 -6.84 -1.15
N ALA A 17 2.51 -7.58 -1.81
CA ALA A 17 1.33 -8.15 -1.20
C ALA A 17 1.67 -9.09 -0.03
N GLU A 18 2.64 -9.99 -0.22
CA GLU A 18 3.10 -10.90 0.82
C GLU A 18 3.77 -10.17 2.00
N SER A 19 4.66 -9.22 1.72
CA SER A 19 5.36 -8.45 2.77
C SER A 19 4.44 -7.56 3.60
N TYR A 20 3.41 -6.96 2.99
CA TYR A 20 2.53 -5.99 3.65
C TYR A 20 1.15 -6.58 4.00
N GLY A 21 0.91 -7.86 3.74
CA GLY A 21 -0.35 -8.54 4.06
C GLY A 21 -1.55 -8.10 3.22
N TYR A 22 -1.32 -7.67 1.98
CA TYR A 22 -2.37 -7.33 1.02
C TYR A 22 -2.54 -8.42 -0.05
N SER A 23 -3.52 -8.25 -0.93
CA SER A 23 -3.62 -9.06 -2.15
C SER A 23 -2.90 -8.38 -3.31
N GLY A 24 -2.21 -9.16 -4.16
CA GLY A 24 -1.56 -8.64 -5.37
C GLY A 24 -2.55 -7.94 -6.31
N ASP A 25 -3.76 -8.50 -6.47
CA ASP A 25 -4.83 -7.89 -7.25
C ASP A 25 -5.29 -6.56 -6.66
N TYR A 26 -5.28 -6.44 -5.33
CA TYR A 26 -5.63 -5.21 -4.64
C TYR A 26 -4.63 -4.10 -4.94
N LEU A 27 -3.33 -4.38 -4.79
CA LEU A 27 -2.27 -3.43 -5.12
C LEU A 27 -2.28 -3.09 -6.60
N ARG A 28 -2.63 -4.04 -7.48
CA ARG A 28 -2.75 -3.81 -8.92
C ARG A 28 -3.86 -2.82 -9.24
N ARG A 29 -5.04 -3.00 -8.65
CA ARG A 29 -6.16 -2.06 -8.81
C ARG A 29 -5.80 -0.66 -8.29
N LEU A 30 -4.98 -0.56 -7.25
CA LEU A 30 -4.52 0.73 -6.73
C LEU A 30 -3.53 1.41 -7.68
N ALA A 31 -2.61 0.63 -8.26
CA ALA A 31 -1.68 1.09 -9.27
C ALA A 31 -2.39 1.59 -10.54
N GLU A 32 -3.36 0.82 -11.04
CA GLU A 32 -4.18 1.19 -12.21
C GLU A 32 -4.99 2.47 -11.98
N LYS A 33 -5.44 2.70 -10.75
CA LYS A 33 -6.15 3.93 -10.34
C LYS A 33 -5.23 5.11 -10.06
N GLY A 34 -3.91 4.94 -10.16
CA GLY A 34 -2.92 5.97 -9.82
C GLY A 34 -2.87 6.32 -8.33
N ARG A 35 -3.45 5.49 -7.46
CA ARG A 35 -3.45 5.70 -6.00
C ARG A 35 -2.19 5.18 -5.33
N LEU A 36 -1.59 4.16 -5.93
CA LEU A 36 -0.30 3.60 -5.53
C LEU A 36 0.70 3.90 -6.64
N LYS A 37 1.87 4.42 -6.28
CA LYS A 37 2.97 4.58 -7.22
C LYS A 37 3.53 3.21 -7.60
N ALA A 38 3.40 2.87 -8.87
CA ALA A 38 3.89 1.62 -9.43
C ALA A 38 4.24 1.86 -10.91
N ARG A 39 5.26 1.17 -11.40
CA ARG A 39 5.70 1.20 -12.79
C ARG A 39 5.21 -0.05 -13.51
N LYS A 40 4.53 0.14 -14.64
CA LYS A 40 4.12 -0.97 -15.50
C LYS A 40 5.32 -1.44 -16.32
N LEU A 41 5.73 -2.69 -16.12
CA LEU A 41 6.79 -3.34 -16.90
C LEU A 41 6.20 -4.55 -17.63
N GLY A 42 5.85 -4.35 -18.90
CA GLY A 42 5.15 -5.35 -19.71
C GLY A 42 3.77 -5.68 -19.14
N ARG A 43 3.57 -6.94 -18.73
CA ARG A 43 2.34 -7.42 -18.09
C ARG A 43 2.33 -7.25 -16.57
N ASN A 44 3.50 -6.98 -15.98
CA ASN A 44 3.66 -6.90 -14.53
C ASN A 44 3.66 -5.44 -14.08
N TRP A 45 3.16 -5.22 -12.87
CA TRP A 45 3.32 -3.96 -12.16
C TRP A 45 4.41 -4.15 -11.10
N LEU A 46 5.28 -3.16 -11.00
CA LEU A 46 6.37 -3.11 -10.05
C LEU A 46 6.19 -1.90 -9.15
N THR A 47 6.38 -2.05 -7.85
CA THR A 47 6.28 -0.99 -6.86
C THR A 47 7.49 -1.04 -5.94
N THR A 48 7.76 0.04 -5.21
CA THR A 48 8.80 0.05 -4.19
C THR A 48 8.18 -0.08 -2.81
N SER A 49 8.96 -0.58 -1.86
CA SER A 49 8.56 -0.63 -0.44
C SER A 49 8.19 0.77 0.07
N GLU A 50 8.95 1.80 -0.31
CA GLU A 50 8.72 3.19 0.06
C GLU A 50 7.39 3.73 -0.51
N ASP A 51 7.03 3.38 -1.74
CA ASP A 51 5.75 3.78 -2.35
C ASP A 51 4.54 3.12 -1.67
N VAL A 52 4.66 1.84 -1.32
CA VAL A 52 3.61 1.11 -0.59
C VAL A 52 3.44 1.69 0.80
N GLU A 53 4.54 1.98 1.48
CA GLU A 53 4.51 2.60 2.80
C GLU A 53 3.94 4.02 2.76
N THR A 54 4.34 4.83 1.76
CA THR A 54 3.75 6.15 1.50
C THR A 54 2.25 6.04 1.24
N PHE A 55 1.82 5.03 0.48
CA PHE A 55 0.39 4.76 0.28
C PHE A 55 -0.32 4.42 1.59
N ILE A 56 0.28 3.60 2.45
CA ILE A 56 -0.28 3.25 3.76
C ILE A 56 -0.37 4.48 4.66
N GLN A 57 0.66 5.32 4.68
CA GLN A 57 0.68 6.57 5.47
C GLN A 57 -0.30 7.62 4.95
N SER A 58 -0.42 7.77 3.63
CA SER A 58 -1.34 8.72 2.98
C SER A 58 -2.82 8.32 3.13
N ARG A 59 -3.11 7.07 3.54
CA ARG A 59 -4.46 6.72 3.98
C ARG A 59 -4.74 7.47 5.28
N GLU A 60 -5.37 8.64 5.16
CA GLU A 60 -6.19 9.15 6.25
C GLU A 60 -7.08 8.01 6.73
N ARG A 61 -7.09 7.74 8.04
CA ARG A 61 -7.93 6.72 8.68
C ARG A 61 -9.41 7.09 8.51
N ARG A 62 -9.96 6.99 7.30
CA ARG A 62 -11.36 7.27 6.95
C ARG A 62 -12.35 6.22 7.48
N GLY A 63 -11.90 5.39 8.41
CA GLY A 63 -12.66 4.23 8.89
C GLY A 63 -12.26 3.81 10.29
N VAL A 64 -11.89 4.73 11.19
CA VAL A 64 -12.21 4.45 12.59
C VAL A 64 -13.72 4.51 12.69
N TYR A 65 -14.36 3.33 12.69
CA TYR A 65 -15.70 3.16 13.22
C TYR A 65 -15.79 4.01 14.49
N LYS A 66 -16.53 5.12 14.44
CA LYS A 66 -16.73 5.97 15.62
C LYS A 66 -17.52 5.13 16.61
N LYS A 67 -16.83 4.37 17.47
CA LYS A 67 -17.44 3.51 18.50
C LYS A 67 -18.17 4.34 19.57
N SER A 68 -18.19 5.66 19.45
CA SER A 68 -18.80 6.61 20.37
C SER A 68 -19.75 7.59 19.66
N VAL A 69 -20.71 7.08 18.89
CA VAL A 69 -21.94 7.85 18.57
C VAL A 69 -23.16 7.09 19.07
N ARG A 70 -23.18 6.80 20.37
CA ARG A 70 -24.43 6.73 21.12
C ARG A 70 -24.50 8.01 21.94
N LYS A 71 -25.14 9.04 21.40
CA LYS A 71 -25.54 10.20 22.20
C LYS A 71 -26.65 9.69 23.13
N PRO A 72 -26.48 9.66 24.46
CA PRO A 72 -27.60 9.35 25.33
C PRO A 72 -28.64 10.45 25.13
N ARG A 73 -29.85 10.06 24.77
CA ARG A 73 -31.02 10.94 24.89
C ARG A 73 -31.32 11.02 26.39
N LYS A 74 -31.14 12.20 26.98
CA LYS A 74 -31.73 12.55 28.26
C LYS A 74 -32.27 13.96 28.14
#